data_AF-A0A166YFM4-F1
#
_entry.id   AF-A0A166YFM4-F1
#
_cell.length_a   1.000
_cell.length_b   1.000
_cell.length_c   1.000
_cell.angle_alpha   90.00
_cell.angle_beta   90.00
_cell.angle_gamma   90.00
#
_symmetry.space_group_name_H-M   'P 1'
#
loop_
_entity.id
_entity.type
_entity.pdbx_description
1 polymer ?
#
loop_
_entity_poly.entity_id
_entity_poly.type
_entity_poly.pdbx_seq_one_letter_code
_entity_poly.pdbx_strand_id
1 'polypeptide(L)'
;MKTTMMKMIAVTLLSFVVAVAAFPASSGLRMMMCTPGTLVCDGDTRFGMCDTNSVAVWMDVAEGTKCVCSASTCSMITASTGGGGADPKPTPIPMPTPMAALLEKEPEFVLVSIPLEENPSSIAKSATATVAKVQTQPAFTVAGSAPTSSQTPPMLSFAGLDAGSGSAPGRTYIKTFRGTGIPTEGWPEMSQWIDFDAMWSSNLAGTIRESCTAFQQPKNSEQESSDIRAAIQSVGKASGVDERFILAAVLQESGGCVRAPTTSNGVTNPGLMQSHNGAHTCYNVSPCPSATIAGMIQDGVTGTSSGHGYQNLLPMAGSGVSQSYKAARLYNSGSIAQSGLLEDGIATHCYVTDIANRLIGWSEGGSGCDIP
;
A
#
# COMPACT_ATOMS: atom_id res chain seq x y z
N MET A 1 -59.21 14.85 -52.33
CA MET A 1 -59.98 13.59 -52.41
C MET A 1 -59.84 12.91 -51.04
N LYS A 2 -60.86 12.87 -50.17
CA LYS A 2 -61.92 11.83 -50.09
C LYS A 2 -61.32 10.44 -50.37
N THR A 3 -61.34 9.42 -49.51
CA THR A 3 -62.42 8.88 -48.65
C THR A 3 -61.76 7.77 -47.79
N THR A 4 -61.88 7.77 -46.47
CA THR A 4 -62.75 6.89 -45.66
C THR A 4 -62.69 5.40 -46.02
N MET A 5 -62.26 4.54 -45.09
CA MET A 5 -63.08 3.37 -44.72
C MET A 5 -62.77 2.85 -43.31
N MET A 6 -63.86 2.74 -42.57
CA MET A 6 -64.02 2.26 -41.21
C MET A 6 -64.62 0.85 -41.27
N LYS A 7 -64.13 -0.09 -40.44
CA LYS A 7 -64.82 -1.34 -40.05
C LYS A 7 -64.26 -1.77 -38.69
N MET A 8 -64.97 -1.44 -37.60
CA MET A 8 -65.97 -2.28 -36.91
C MET A 8 -65.43 -3.61 -36.38
N ILE A 9 -65.05 -3.56 -35.09
CA ILE A 9 -65.49 -4.40 -33.96
C ILE A 9 -65.66 -5.91 -34.22
N ALA A 10 -64.81 -6.70 -33.57
CA ALA A 10 -65.17 -8.01 -33.02
C ALA A 10 -64.56 -8.14 -31.63
N VAL A 11 -65.39 -7.94 -30.61
CA VAL A 11 -65.10 -8.28 -29.20
C VAL A 11 -65.13 -9.80 -29.09
N THR A 12 -63.99 -10.39 -28.75
CA THR A 12 -63.93 -11.80 -28.31
C THR A 12 -63.36 -11.80 -26.90
N LEU A 13 -64.24 -11.99 -25.91
CA LEU A 13 -63.83 -12.35 -24.54
C LEU A 13 -63.17 -13.72 -24.61
N LEU A 14 -61.86 -13.79 -24.32
CA LEU A 14 -61.19 -15.04 -23.97
C LEU A 14 -60.73 -14.96 -22.53
N SER A 15 -61.15 -15.98 -21.81
CA SER A 15 -61.03 -16.22 -20.38
C SER A 15 -59.62 -16.05 -19.83
N PHE A 16 -59.55 -15.43 -18.65
CA PHE A 16 -58.40 -15.43 -17.75
C PHE A 16 -57.93 -16.87 -17.49
N VAL A 17 -56.77 -17.21 -18.04
CA VAL A 17 -55.82 -18.10 -17.36
C VAL A 17 -54.56 -17.27 -17.19
N VAL A 18 -54.39 -16.69 -16.01
CA VAL A 18 -53.08 -16.20 -15.59
C VAL A 18 -52.25 -17.46 -15.39
N ALA A 19 -51.62 -17.92 -16.47
CA ALA A 19 -50.38 -18.65 -16.31
C ALA A 19 -49.46 -17.67 -15.59
N VAL A 20 -49.22 -17.91 -14.31
CA VAL A 20 -48.06 -17.37 -13.62
C VAL A 20 -46.89 -17.99 -14.37
N ALA A 21 -46.47 -17.30 -15.44
CA ALA A 21 -45.17 -17.52 -16.00
C ALA A 21 -44.23 -17.26 -14.83
N ALA A 22 -43.61 -18.33 -14.34
CA ALA A 22 -42.42 -18.22 -13.54
C ALA A 22 -41.48 -17.37 -14.39
N PHE A 23 -41.41 -16.08 -14.06
CA PHE A 23 -40.36 -15.23 -14.57
C PHE A 23 -39.07 -15.98 -14.26
N PRO A 24 -38.18 -16.18 -15.25
CA PRO A 24 -36.82 -16.53 -14.89
C PRO A 24 -36.39 -15.44 -13.91
N ALA A 25 -35.99 -15.85 -12.71
CA ALA A 25 -35.40 -14.96 -11.71
C ALA A 25 -34.04 -14.50 -12.25
N SER A 26 -34.07 -13.65 -13.26
CA SER A 26 -32.92 -13.02 -13.86
C SER A 26 -32.84 -11.61 -13.32
N SER A 27 -31.85 -11.44 -12.45
CA SER A 27 -30.89 -10.34 -12.51
C SER A 27 -31.49 -8.93 -12.60
N GLY A 28 -31.67 -8.28 -11.45
CA GLY A 28 -31.80 -6.82 -11.42
C GLY A 28 -32.97 -6.25 -10.64
N LEU A 29 -33.49 -6.93 -9.61
CA LEU A 29 -34.22 -6.21 -8.58
C LEU A 29 -33.22 -5.27 -7.88
N ARG A 30 -33.36 -3.96 -8.12
CA ARG A 30 -32.78 -2.92 -7.25
C ARG A 30 -33.35 -3.16 -5.86
N MET A 31 -32.65 -3.95 -5.06
CA MET A 31 -32.89 -3.97 -3.62
C MET A 31 -32.59 -2.54 -3.15
N MET A 32 -33.60 -1.83 -2.63
CA MET A 32 -33.47 -0.48 -2.05
C MET A 32 -32.47 -0.43 -0.87
N MET A 33 -31.83 -1.55 -0.54
CA MET A 33 -30.93 -1.77 0.58
C MET A 33 -29.50 -2.12 0.13
N CYS A 34 -29.17 -2.01 -1.16
CA CYS A 34 -27.87 -2.40 -1.69
C CYS A 34 -26.87 -1.23 -1.65
N THR A 35 -26.29 -0.97 -0.48
CA THR A 35 -25.21 0.03 -0.32
C THR A 35 -23.88 -0.57 -0.78
N PRO A 36 -23.06 0.14 -1.58
CA PRO A 36 -21.77 -0.36 -2.04
C PRO A 36 -20.92 -0.97 -0.92
N GLY A 37 -20.40 -2.17 -1.15
CA GLY A 37 -19.62 -2.96 -0.19
C GLY A 37 -20.45 -3.76 0.82
N THR A 38 -21.78 -3.66 0.78
CA THR A 38 -22.67 -4.42 1.69
C THR A 38 -23.02 -5.79 1.12
N LEU A 39 -23.07 -6.80 1.98
CA LEU A 39 -23.52 -8.15 1.64
C LEU A 39 -25.04 -8.25 1.79
N VAL A 40 -25.71 -8.84 0.81
CA VAL A 40 -27.15 -9.13 0.80
C VAL A 40 -27.40 -10.62 0.53
N CYS A 41 -28.50 -11.19 1.03
CA CYS A 41 -28.85 -12.59 0.78
C CYS A 41 -30.07 -12.71 -0.17
N ASP A 42 -30.05 -13.70 -1.05
CA ASP A 42 -31.21 -14.15 -1.85
C ASP A 42 -31.52 -15.59 -1.43
N GLY A 43 -32.37 -15.72 -0.42
CA GLY A 43 -32.52 -16.98 0.31
C GLY A 43 -31.29 -17.33 1.14
N ASP A 44 -31.17 -18.60 1.52
CA ASP A 44 -30.05 -19.12 2.31
C ASP A 44 -28.92 -19.70 1.44
N THR A 45 -29.18 -19.93 0.15
CA THR A 45 -28.23 -20.55 -0.80
C THR A 45 -27.49 -19.56 -1.69
N ARG A 46 -27.83 -18.28 -1.68
CA ARG A 46 -27.15 -17.26 -2.49
C ARG A 46 -26.90 -15.99 -1.70
N PHE A 47 -25.74 -15.40 -1.94
CA PHE A 47 -25.35 -14.10 -1.40
C PHE A 47 -24.92 -13.17 -2.53
N GLY A 48 -25.03 -11.87 -2.32
CA GLY A 48 -24.60 -10.87 -3.27
C GLY A 48 -23.81 -9.78 -2.59
N MET A 49 -22.78 -9.26 -3.27
CA MET A 49 -22.04 -8.11 -2.81
C MET A 49 -22.40 -6.90 -3.67
N CYS A 50 -22.79 -5.82 -3.01
CA CYS A 50 -23.22 -4.60 -3.67
C CYS A 50 -22.02 -3.85 -4.25
N ASP A 51 -22.04 -3.59 -5.55
CA ASP A 51 -21.02 -2.80 -6.24
C ASP A 51 -21.24 -1.28 -6.03
N THR A 52 -20.36 -0.46 -6.63
CA THR A 52 -20.46 1.00 -6.58
C THR A 52 -21.71 1.57 -7.25
N ASN A 53 -22.39 0.79 -8.08
CA ASN A 53 -23.63 1.15 -8.75
C ASN A 53 -24.88 0.72 -7.98
N SER A 54 -24.72 0.22 -6.74
CA SER A 54 -25.80 -0.32 -5.91
C SER A 54 -26.48 -1.54 -6.54
N VAL A 55 -25.70 -2.34 -7.29
CA VAL A 55 -26.13 -3.60 -7.91
C VAL A 55 -25.46 -4.75 -7.18
N ALA A 56 -26.26 -5.73 -6.75
CA ALA A 56 -25.74 -6.94 -6.12
C ALA A 56 -25.20 -7.88 -7.20
N VAL A 57 -23.91 -8.20 -7.11
CA VAL A 57 -23.30 -9.29 -7.88
C VAL A 57 -23.51 -10.58 -7.10
N TRP A 58 -24.30 -11.51 -7.66
CA TRP A 58 -24.77 -12.70 -6.96
C TRP A 58 -23.85 -13.90 -7.14
N MET A 59 -23.70 -14.68 -6.06
CA MET A 59 -22.90 -15.89 -5.98
C MET A 59 -23.65 -16.96 -5.18
N ASP A 60 -23.40 -18.24 -5.49
CA ASP A 60 -23.89 -19.35 -4.68
C ASP A 60 -23.06 -19.47 -3.40
N VAL A 61 -23.71 -19.86 -2.31
CA VAL A 61 -23.02 -20.14 -1.04
C VAL A 61 -22.23 -21.43 -1.16
N ALA A 62 -21.09 -21.51 -0.46
CA ALA A 62 -20.30 -22.72 -0.42
C ALA A 62 -21.04 -23.86 0.29
N GLU A 63 -20.75 -25.11 -0.08
CA GLU A 63 -21.33 -26.30 0.56
C GLU A 63 -21.10 -26.28 2.09
N GLY A 64 -22.16 -26.55 2.85
CA GLY A 64 -22.12 -26.48 4.32
C GLY A 64 -22.22 -25.07 4.92
N THR A 65 -22.43 -24.03 4.10
CA THR A 65 -22.68 -22.66 4.55
C THR A 65 -24.05 -22.14 4.10
N LYS A 66 -24.55 -21.10 4.77
CA LYS A 66 -25.78 -20.42 4.40
C LYS A 66 -25.69 -18.91 4.64
N CYS A 67 -26.37 -18.14 3.81
CA CYS A 67 -26.49 -16.69 3.96
C CYS A 67 -27.66 -16.38 4.90
N VAL A 68 -27.44 -15.57 5.93
CA VAL A 68 -28.50 -15.17 6.88
C VAL A 68 -28.43 -13.67 7.15
N CYS A 69 -29.56 -13.00 7.03
CA CYS A 69 -29.72 -11.59 7.40
C CYS A 69 -30.45 -11.45 8.74
N SER A 70 -29.92 -10.58 9.60
CA SER A 70 -30.61 -10.09 10.80
C SER A 70 -30.71 -8.58 10.70
N ALA A 71 -31.96 -8.07 10.65
CA ALA A 71 -32.24 -6.68 10.31
C ALA A 71 -31.59 -6.26 8.98
N SER A 72 -30.71 -5.25 8.99
CA SER A 72 -30.04 -4.72 7.79
C SER A 72 -28.66 -5.32 7.53
N THR A 73 -28.22 -6.31 8.31
CA THR A 73 -26.88 -6.90 8.19
C THR A 73 -26.98 -8.37 7.85
N CYS A 74 -26.27 -8.78 6.81
CA CYS A 74 -26.22 -10.16 6.34
C CYS A 74 -24.83 -10.76 6.55
N SER A 75 -24.79 -12.06 6.83
CA SER A 75 -23.55 -12.80 7.09
C SER A 75 -23.65 -14.24 6.61
N MET A 76 -22.50 -14.83 6.29
CA MET A 76 -22.36 -16.25 5.97
C MET A 76 -22.13 -17.03 7.25
N ILE A 77 -22.96 -18.03 7.51
CA ILE A 77 -22.82 -18.91 8.68
C ILE A 77 -22.72 -20.37 8.25
N THR A 78 -22.08 -21.21 9.07
CA THR A 78 -22.07 -22.65 8.84
C THR A 78 -23.45 -23.23 9.12
N ALA A 79 -23.94 -24.06 8.21
CA ALA A 79 -25.19 -24.76 8.38
C ALA A 79 -24.97 -25.92 9.37
N SER A 80 -25.16 -25.67 10.66
CA SER A 80 -25.21 -26.72 11.68
C SER A 80 -26.36 -27.67 11.36
N THR A 81 -26.07 -28.82 10.78
CA THR A 81 -26.97 -29.97 10.80
C THR A 81 -27.10 -30.43 12.24
N GLY A 82 -28.24 -30.14 12.86
CA GLY A 82 -28.58 -30.68 14.17
C GLY A 82 -28.58 -32.20 14.12
N GLY A 83 -27.63 -32.83 14.82
CA GLY A 83 -27.55 -34.27 14.98
C GLY A 83 -26.42 -34.62 15.94
N GLY A 84 -26.76 -34.89 17.20
CA GLY A 84 -25.82 -35.38 18.20
C GLY A 84 -25.20 -36.71 17.78
N GLY A 85 -23.88 -36.82 17.92
CA GLY A 85 -23.15 -38.05 17.62
C GLY A 85 -21.64 -37.87 17.82
N ALA A 86 -21.17 -38.40 18.96
CA ALA A 86 -19.81 -38.77 19.36
C ALA A 86 -18.58 -38.21 18.59
N ASP A 87 -17.68 -37.60 19.35
CA ASP A 87 -16.30 -37.26 18.98
C ASP A 87 -15.57 -38.38 18.21
N PRO A 88 -14.96 -38.10 17.05
CA PRO A 88 -13.86 -38.91 16.57
C PRO A 88 -12.58 -38.46 17.28
N LYS A 89 -12.11 -39.32 18.18
CA LYS A 89 -10.75 -39.30 18.75
C LYS A 89 -9.72 -39.06 17.64
N PRO A 90 -8.77 -38.11 17.77
CA PRO A 90 -7.77 -37.88 16.75
C PRO A 90 -6.80 -39.07 16.68
N THR A 91 -6.71 -39.67 15.51
CA THR A 91 -5.69 -40.67 15.17
C THR A 91 -4.33 -39.96 15.07
N PRO A 92 -3.24 -40.46 15.68
CA PRO A 92 -1.94 -39.82 15.57
C PRO A 92 -1.43 -39.90 14.13
N ILE A 93 -1.10 -38.75 13.53
CA ILE A 93 -0.30 -38.67 12.32
C ILE A 93 1.13 -39.07 12.69
N PRO A 94 1.80 -39.99 11.98
CA PRO A 94 3.20 -40.33 12.26
C PRO A 94 4.09 -39.13 11.92
N MET A 95 4.86 -38.66 12.90
CA MET A 95 5.90 -37.65 12.70
C MET A 95 6.96 -38.16 11.71
N PRO A 96 7.51 -37.32 10.83
CA PRO A 96 8.69 -37.67 10.06
C PRO A 96 9.90 -37.81 11.00
N THR A 97 10.62 -38.91 10.85
CA THR A 97 11.87 -39.24 11.53
C THR A 97 12.90 -38.09 11.38
N PRO A 98 13.60 -37.68 12.44
CA PRO A 98 14.68 -36.70 12.28
C PRO A 98 15.82 -37.34 11.51
N MET A 99 16.23 -36.70 10.40
CA MET A 99 17.50 -37.01 9.76
C MET A 99 18.63 -36.74 10.76
N ALA A 100 19.40 -37.79 11.04
CA ALA A 100 20.62 -37.72 11.82
C ALA A 100 21.58 -36.74 11.14
N ALA A 101 21.96 -35.70 11.89
CA ALA A 101 23.07 -34.83 11.54
C ALA A 101 24.36 -35.66 11.53
N LEU A 102 24.98 -35.77 10.36
CA LEU A 102 26.36 -36.19 10.23
C LEU A 102 27.24 -35.15 10.90
N LEU A 103 27.89 -35.55 12.00
CA LEU A 103 28.99 -34.82 12.62
C LEU A 103 30.14 -34.71 11.62
N GLU A 104 30.39 -33.50 11.12
CA GLU A 104 31.69 -33.14 10.59
C GLU A 104 32.48 -32.33 11.63
N LYS A 105 33.77 -32.59 11.64
CA LYS A 105 34.77 -32.39 12.68
C LYS A 105 35.23 -30.93 12.73
N GLU A 106 35.16 -30.32 13.91
CA GLU A 106 35.75 -28.99 14.18
C GLU A 106 37.30 -29.03 14.07
N PRO A 107 37.96 -28.00 13.51
CA PRO A 107 39.40 -27.87 13.60
C PRO A 107 39.81 -27.16 14.91
N GLU A 108 40.64 -27.84 15.69
CA GLU A 108 41.40 -27.27 16.80
C GLU A 108 42.23 -26.08 16.31
N PHE A 109 42.09 -24.92 16.97
CA PHE A 109 43.07 -23.84 16.88
C PHE A 109 43.70 -23.58 18.25
N VAL A 110 45.03 -23.68 18.23
CA VAL A 110 45.95 -23.66 19.36
C VAL A 110 46.01 -22.26 19.99
N LEU A 111 45.81 -22.21 21.31
CA LEU A 111 46.07 -21.03 22.14
C LEU A 111 47.59 -20.81 22.27
N VAL A 112 48.08 -19.69 21.74
CA VAL A 112 49.42 -19.15 22.06
C VAL A 112 49.24 -18.00 23.04
N SER A 113 49.83 -18.14 24.23
CA SER A 113 49.83 -17.17 25.31
C SER A 113 50.75 -15.98 25.02
N ILE A 114 50.30 -14.76 25.32
CA ILE A 114 51.13 -13.56 25.39
C ILE A 114 50.85 -12.89 26.76
N PRO A 115 51.87 -12.44 27.52
CA PRO A 115 51.69 -11.97 28.90
C PRO A 115 51.04 -10.58 28.99
N LEU A 116 50.20 -10.40 30.01
CA LEU A 116 49.71 -9.13 30.54
C LEU A 116 50.73 -8.57 31.53
N GLU A 117 51.17 -7.34 31.33
CA GLU A 117 51.79 -6.52 32.39
C GLU A 117 50.82 -5.44 32.87
N GLU A 118 50.90 -5.20 34.18
CA GLU A 118 49.96 -4.50 35.05
C GLU A 118 50.08 -2.96 35.02
N ASN A 119 49.03 -2.33 35.59
CA ASN A 119 49.06 -1.31 36.68
C ASN A 119 48.28 0.00 36.36
N PRO A 120 47.79 0.78 37.37
CA PRO A 120 46.46 0.60 37.94
C PRO A 120 45.62 1.91 38.08
N SER A 121 44.38 1.71 38.51
CA SER A 121 43.35 2.61 39.05
C SER A 121 43.76 3.89 39.80
N SER A 122 42.92 4.94 39.72
CA SER A 122 42.15 5.40 40.89
C SER A 122 41.02 6.41 40.58
N ILE A 123 39.94 6.19 41.32
CA ILE A 123 38.63 6.86 41.48
C ILE A 123 38.72 8.29 42.07
N ALA A 124 37.80 9.20 41.70
CA ALA A 124 36.95 9.97 42.65
C ALA A 124 35.95 10.93 41.97
N LYS A 125 34.75 11.04 42.57
CA LYS A 125 33.59 11.85 42.20
C LYS A 125 33.62 13.27 42.78
N SER A 126 32.85 14.15 42.12
CA SER A 126 31.89 15.13 42.68
C SER A 126 32.24 16.61 42.85
N ALA A 127 31.27 17.42 42.37
CA ALA A 127 30.74 18.70 42.88
C ALA A 127 31.28 20.07 42.39
N THR A 128 30.44 20.70 41.55
CA THR A 128 29.78 22.04 41.72
C THR A 128 30.58 23.37 41.64
N ALA A 129 30.14 24.22 40.68
CA ALA A 129 30.07 25.71 40.58
C ALA A 129 31.23 26.61 41.09
N THR A 130 31.66 27.71 40.44
CA THR A 130 30.90 28.94 40.09
C THR A 130 31.84 29.94 39.36
N VAL A 131 31.33 30.65 38.33
CA VAL A 131 31.51 32.06 37.86
C VAL A 131 32.90 32.77 37.79
N ALA A 132 33.24 33.33 36.60
CA ALA A 132 33.68 34.73 36.29
C ALA A 132 34.45 34.77 34.93
N LYS A 133 34.00 35.42 33.83
CA LYS A 133 33.96 36.87 33.42
C LYS A 133 35.10 37.26 32.45
N VAL A 134 34.73 37.46 31.17
CA VAL A 134 35.08 38.51 30.16
C VAL A 134 36.53 39.04 30.06
N GLN A 135 37.17 39.07 28.86
CA GLN A 135 37.42 40.27 28.01
C GLN A 135 38.40 40.07 26.82
N THR A 136 37.95 40.46 25.61
CA THR A 136 38.61 41.13 24.45
C THR A 136 39.80 40.57 23.63
N GLN A 137 39.68 40.80 22.30
CA GLN A 137 40.63 40.58 21.18
C GLN A 137 41.90 41.46 21.23
N PRO A 138 42.84 41.28 20.26
CA PRO A 138 42.79 42.10 19.04
C PRO A 138 43.07 41.35 17.71
N ALA A 139 42.74 42.03 16.61
CA ALA A 139 42.89 41.64 15.22
C ALA A 139 44.30 41.93 14.65
N PHE A 140 44.69 41.18 13.62
CA PHE A 140 45.74 41.57 12.67
C PHE A 140 45.35 41.20 11.23
N THR A 141 45.44 42.20 10.35
CA THR A 141 45.29 42.19 8.89
C THR A 141 46.64 41.99 8.21
N VAL A 142 46.70 41.23 7.10
CA VAL A 142 47.69 41.42 6.00
C VAL A 142 47.04 41.06 4.66
N ALA A 143 47.29 41.91 3.66
CA ALA A 143 46.76 41.86 2.30
C ALA A 143 47.72 41.17 1.30
N GLY A 144 47.14 40.57 0.25
CA GLY A 144 47.56 40.69 -1.16
C GLY A 144 48.64 39.76 -1.72
N SER A 145 48.25 38.90 -2.67
CA SER A 145 48.72 38.92 -4.09
C SER A 145 48.20 37.71 -4.88
N ALA A 146 47.78 37.95 -6.13
CA ALA A 146 47.33 36.96 -7.12
C ALA A 146 48.48 36.10 -7.70
N PRO A 147 48.16 35.01 -8.43
CA PRO A 147 48.28 35.09 -9.89
C PRO A 147 47.19 34.36 -10.71
N THR A 148 47.29 34.59 -12.01
CA THR A 148 46.33 34.43 -13.12
C THR A 148 46.33 33.03 -13.76
N SER A 149 45.11 32.51 -14.02
CA SER A 149 44.60 31.73 -15.17
C SER A 149 45.32 30.49 -15.73
N SER A 150 44.57 29.37 -15.87
CA SER A 150 44.48 28.56 -17.10
C SER A 150 43.32 27.54 -17.11
N GLN A 151 42.27 27.89 -17.85
CA GLN A 151 41.50 27.07 -18.82
C GLN A 151 40.71 25.82 -18.35
N THR A 152 39.38 25.97 -18.31
CA THR A 152 38.35 24.91 -18.34
C THR A 152 37.81 24.71 -19.78
N PRO A 153 37.55 23.47 -20.24
CA PRO A 153 36.95 23.19 -21.55
C PRO A 153 35.43 23.48 -21.58
N PRO A 154 34.83 23.68 -22.77
CA PRO A 154 33.45 24.18 -22.89
C PRO A 154 32.44 23.04 -22.73
N MET A 155 31.51 23.19 -21.78
CA MET A 155 30.29 22.38 -21.73
C MET A 155 29.17 23.14 -22.45
N LEU A 156 28.51 22.42 -23.35
CA LEU A 156 27.44 22.85 -24.23
C LEU A 156 26.26 23.45 -23.46
N SER A 157 25.72 24.54 -24.00
CA SER A 157 24.55 25.25 -23.51
C SER A 157 23.31 24.36 -23.51
N PHE A 158 22.80 24.03 -22.32
CA PHE A 158 21.38 23.76 -22.11
C PHE A 158 20.81 24.99 -21.42
N ALA A 159 19.92 25.69 -22.11
CA ALA A 159 19.26 26.87 -21.58
C ALA A 159 18.31 26.49 -20.43
N GLY A 160 18.43 27.23 -19.32
CA GLY A 160 17.31 27.56 -18.43
C GLY A 160 16.89 26.52 -17.40
N LEU A 161 17.59 26.48 -16.26
CA LEU A 161 16.95 26.16 -14.98
C LEU A 161 17.03 27.40 -14.11
N ASP A 162 16.00 28.23 -14.22
CA ASP A 162 15.72 29.25 -13.24
C ASP A 162 15.32 28.53 -11.95
N ALA A 163 15.98 28.87 -10.84
CA ALA A 163 15.61 28.42 -9.52
C ALA A 163 14.35 29.16 -9.06
N GLY A 164 13.25 28.88 -9.75
CA GLY A 164 11.91 29.31 -9.37
C GLY A 164 11.23 28.20 -8.60
N SER A 165 10.68 28.54 -7.43
CA SER A 165 9.68 27.75 -6.71
C SER A 165 8.46 27.51 -7.61
N GLY A 166 8.55 26.50 -8.46
CA GLY A 166 7.47 26.05 -9.34
C GLY A 166 7.31 24.55 -9.16
N SER A 167 6.15 24.13 -8.66
CA SER A 167 5.73 22.73 -8.70
C SER A 167 5.86 22.24 -10.15
N ALA A 168 6.63 21.17 -10.38
CA ALA A 168 6.65 20.55 -11.69
C ALA A 168 5.21 20.21 -12.11
N PRO A 169 4.77 20.56 -13.33
CA PRO A 169 3.43 20.20 -13.79
C PRO A 169 3.28 18.69 -13.64
N GLY A 170 2.16 18.26 -13.07
CA GLY A 170 1.96 16.85 -12.86
C GLY A 170 1.76 16.14 -14.18
N ARG A 171 1.98 14.82 -14.16
CA ARG A 171 1.82 13.99 -15.37
C ARG A 171 0.61 13.11 -15.22
N THR A 172 -0.14 13.00 -16.30
CA THR A 172 -1.25 12.05 -16.43
C THR A 172 -0.75 10.62 -16.39
N TYR A 173 -1.67 9.67 -16.16
CA TYR A 173 -1.37 8.24 -16.22
C TYR A 173 -0.72 7.85 -17.55
N ILE A 174 0.35 7.06 -17.51
CA ILE A 174 1.22 6.85 -18.68
C ILE A 174 0.80 5.61 -19.45
N LYS A 175 0.73 4.45 -18.79
CA LYS A 175 0.24 3.21 -19.41
C LYS A 175 -0.08 2.12 -18.39
N THR A 176 -0.87 1.14 -18.79
CA THR A 176 -1.08 -0.08 -18.01
C THR A 176 0.06 -1.08 -18.27
N PHE A 177 0.82 -1.41 -17.22
CA PHE A 177 1.83 -2.46 -17.25
C PHE A 177 1.19 -3.82 -16.94
N ARG A 178 1.62 -4.85 -17.65
CA ARG A 178 1.13 -6.24 -17.54
C ARG A 178 2.32 -7.20 -17.56
N GLY A 179 2.17 -8.38 -16.99
CA GLY A 179 3.25 -9.38 -16.92
C GLY A 179 3.87 -9.50 -15.53
N THR A 180 5.10 -9.97 -15.51
CA THR A 180 5.83 -10.44 -14.33
C THR A 180 6.71 -9.37 -13.66
N GLY A 181 6.66 -8.13 -14.16
CA GLY A 181 7.48 -7.04 -13.63
C GLY A 181 8.85 -6.90 -14.28
N ILE A 182 9.17 -7.67 -15.32
CA ILE A 182 10.50 -7.63 -15.94
C ILE A 182 10.60 -6.55 -17.02
N PRO A 183 11.75 -5.87 -17.14
CA PRO A 183 11.95 -4.80 -18.14
C PRO A 183 11.69 -5.21 -19.58
N THR A 184 11.98 -6.46 -19.95
CA THR A 184 11.73 -6.98 -21.32
C THR A 184 10.25 -7.10 -21.66
N GLU A 185 9.35 -7.08 -20.67
CA GLU A 185 7.89 -6.98 -20.86
C GLU A 185 7.41 -5.51 -20.87
N GLY A 186 8.35 -4.56 -20.86
CA GLY A 186 8.09 -3.13 -20.91
C GLY A 186 7.87 -2.47 -19.54
N TRP A 187 8.19 -3.15 -18.43
CA TRP A 187 8.22 -2.54 -17.09
C TRP A 187 9.40 -1.57 -16.95
N PRO A 188 9.28 -0.52 -16.13
CA PRO A 188 10.36 0.45 -15.99
C PRO A 188 11.57 -0.16 -15.29
N GLU A 189 12.76 0.17 -15.78
CA GLU A 189 14.01 0.00 -15.03
C GLU A 189 14.13 1.04 -13.90
N MET A 190 14.93 0.76 -12.87
CA MET A 190 15.20 1.75 -11.80
C MET A 190 15.82 3.05 -12.33
N SER A 191 16.55 2.98 -13.45
CA SER A 191 17.12 4.14 -14.14
C SER A 191 16.08 5.03 -14.82
N GLN A 192 14.86 4.53 -15.03
CA GLN A 192 13.73 5.28 -15.57
C GLN A 192 12.87 5.90 -14.47
N TRP A 193 13.11 5.53 -13.21
CA TRP A 193 12.39 6.12 -12.09
C TRP A 193 12.86 7.57 -11.91
N ILE A 194 11.90 8.47 -11.74
CA ILE A 194 12.20 9.89 -11.53
C ILE A 194 12.84 10.10 -10.15
N ASP A 195 13.57 11.20 -9.98
CA ASP A 195 14.18 11.53 -8.69
C ASP A 195 13.12 11.75 -7.60
N PHE A 196 13.47 11.42 -6.35
CA PHE A 196 12.57 11.57 -5.21
C PHE A 196 12.01 12.98 -5.07
N ASP A 197 12.86 14.00 -5.20
CA ASP A 197 12.44 15.40 -5.08
C ASP A 197 11.47 15.83 -6.19
N ALA A 198 11.67 15.33 -7.41
CA ALA A 198 10.74 15.56 -8.51
C ALA A 198 9.40 14.86 -8.25
N MET A 199 9.45 13.60 -7.80
CA MET A 199 8.27 12.82 -7.45
C MET A 199 7.46 13.47 -6.32
N TRP A 200 8.15 13.91 -5.26
CA TRP A 200 7.56 14.62 -4.14
C TRP A 200 6.89 15.92 -4.59
N SER A 201 7.63 16.75 -5.32
CA SER A 201 7.14 18.08 -5.74
C SER A 201 5.92 17.99 -6.66
N SER A 202 5.90 17.03 -7.59
CA SER A 202 4.75 16.79 -8.48
C SER A 202 3.50 16.29 -7.77
N ASN A 203 3.64 15.63 -6.61
CA ASN A 203 2.51 15.08 -5.84
C ASN A 203 2.09 15.95 -4.65
N LEU A 204 2.93 16.89 -4.20
CA LEU A 204 2.71 17.61 -2.95
C LEU A 204 1.41 18.41 -2.94
N ALA A 205 1.23 19.29 -3.93
CA ALA A 205 0.11 20.23 -3.94
C ALA A 205 -1.24 19.57 -4.27
N GLY A 206 -1.27 18.68 -5.27
CA GLY A 206 -2.51 18.08 -5.77
C GLY A 206 -2.93 16.80 -5.05
N THR A 207 -1.99 16.08 -4.43
CA THR A 207 -2.26 14.75 -3.86
C THR A 207 -1.98 14.72 -2.37
N ILE A 208 -0.73 14.92 -1.94
CA ILE A 208 -0.31 14.69 -0.55
C ILE A 208 -1.03 15.64 0.42
N ARG A 209 -1.16 16.93 0.08
CA ARG A 209 -1.87 17.89 0.93
C ARG A 209 -3.38 17.65 0.98
N GLU A 210 -3.93 17.15 -0.12
CA GLU A 210 -5.36 17.15 -0.40
C GLU A 210 -6.05 15.80 -0.12
N SER A 211 -5.30 14.69 -0.11
CA SER A 211 -5.82 13.33 -0.08
C SER A 211 -6.75 13.03 1.10
N CYS A 212 -6.54 13.66 2.25
CA CYS A 212 -7.43 13.49 3.41
C CYS A 212 -8.87 13.94 3.17
N THR A 213 -9.11 14.84 2.19
CA THR A 213 -10.47 15.26 1.84
C THR A 213 -11.33 14.10 1.32
N ALA A 214 -10.73 13.14 0.60
CA ALA A 214 -11.41 11.94 0.12
C ALA A 214 -11.94 11.07 1.27
N PHE A 215 -11.34 11.18 2.45
CA PHE A 215 -11.72 10.46 3.67
C PHE A 215 -12.52 11.32 4.66
N GLN A 216 -12.98 12.51 4.24
CA GLN A 216 -13.69 13.47 5.10
C GLN A 216 -12.87 13.87 6.35
N GLN A 217 -11.55 13.89 6.21
CA GLN A 217 -10.61 14.30 7.25
C GLN A 217 -10.00 15.67 6.90
N PRO A 218 -9.53 16.44 7.90
CA PRO A 218 -8.75 17.63 7.65
C PRO A 218 -7.56 17.34 6.72
N LYS A 219 -7.29 18.27 5.79
CA LYS A 219 -6.10 18.26 4.93
C LYS A 219 -4.83 18.16 5.76
N ASN A 220 -3.79 17.59 5.18
CA ASN A 220 -2.48 17.63 5.80
C ASN A 220 -2.00 19.09 5.89
N SER A 221 -1.48 19.46 7.05
CA SER A 221 -0.75 20.71 7.21
C SER A 221 0.60 20.67 6.47
N GLU A 222 1.26 21.83 6.34
CA GLU A 222 2.62 21.91 5.81
C GLU A 222 3.61 21.09 6.64
N GLN A 223 3.49 21.18 7.96
CA GLN A 223 4.34 20.42 8.87
C GLN A 223 4.13 18.92 8.71
N GLU A 224 2.89 18.44 8.67
CA GLU A 224 2.61 17.00 8.48
C GLU A 224 3.11 16.49 7.13
N SER A 225 2.98 17.31 6.07
CA SER A 225 3.55 16.97 4.76
C SER A 225 5.08 16.88 4.82
N SER A 226 5.73 17.82 5.51
CA SER A 226 7.17 17.81 5.75
C SER A 226 7.61 16.59 6.57
N ASP A 227 6.83 16.23 7.59
CA ASP A 227 7.08 15.08 8.46
C ASP A 227 6.94 13.76 7.70
N ILE A 228 5.98 13.64 6.76
CA ILE A 228 5.88 12.49 5.85
C ILE A 228 7.16 12.37 5.02
N ARG A 229 7.62 13.47 4.39
CA ARG A 229 8.85 13.46 3.58
C ARG A 229 10.05 13.00 4.39
N ALA A 230 10.24 13.60 5.57
CA ALA A 230 11.34 13.27 6.47
C ALA A 230 11.28 11.81 6.94
N ALA A 231 10.09 11.31 7.28
CA ALA A 231 9.88 9.93 7.66
C ALA A 231 10.26 8.96 6.53
N ILE A 232 9.81 9.21 5.29
CA ILE A 232 10.15 8.38 4.13
C ILE A 232 11.66 8.29 3.93
N GLN A 233 12.35 9.43 3.94
CA GLN A 233 13.81 9.46 3.73
C GLN A 233 14.57 8.78 4.88
N SER A 234 14.15 9.03 6.13
CA SER A 234 14.77 8.45 7.32
C SER A 234 14.59 6.93 7.36
N VAL A 235 13.36 6.44 7.18
CA VAL A 235 13.02 5.02 7.20
C VAL A 235 13.62 4.30 5.99
N GLY A 236 13.60 4.92 4.80
CA GLY A 236 14.24 4.38 3.60
C GLY A 236 15.74 4.18 3.81
N LYS A 237 16.43 5.20 4.34
CA LYS A 237 17.86 5.09 4.69
C LYS A 237 18.13 4.00 5.73
N ALA A 238 17.31 3.91 6.78
CA ALA A 238 17.51 2.93 7.85
C ALA A 238 17.23 1.48 7.42
N SER A 239 16.25 1.29 6.53
CA SER A 239 15.82 -0.04 6.07
C SER A 239 16.56 -0.55 4.84
N GLY A 240 17.14 0.36 4.04
CA GLY A 240 17.70 0.08 2.71
C GLY A 240 16.66 0.05 1.59
N VAL A 241 15.39 0.39 1.87
CA VAL A 241 14.33 0.48 0.87
C VAL A 241 14.39 1.85 0.17
N ASP A 242 14.32 1.85 -1.17
CA ASP A 242 14.39 3.07 -1.97
C ASP A 242 13.23 4.04 -1.63
N GLU A 243 13.57 5.28 -1.28
CA GLU A 243 12.61 6.30 -0.85
C GLU A 243 11.55 6.65 -1.91
N ARG A 244 11.89 6.51 -3.20
CA ARG A 244 10.92 6.71 -4.32
C ARG A 244 9.86 5.62 -4.30
N PHE A 245 10.27 4.39 -4.01
CA PHE A 245 9.37 3.24 -3.89
C PHE A 245 8.47 3.35 -2.65
N ILE A 246 9.02 3.80 -1.52
CA ILE A 246 8.23 4.10 -0.32
C ILE A 246 7.18 5.19 -0.62
N LEU A 247 7.58 6.28 -1.29
CA LEU A 247 6.64 7.34 -1.68
C LEU A 247 5.56 6.82 -2.64
N ALA A 248 5.91 5.97 -3.61
CA ALA A 248 4.94 5.34 -4.50
C ALA A 248 3.90 4.53 -3.71
N ALA A 249 4.34 3.74 -2.72
CA ALA A 249 3.46 2.97 -1.85
C ALA A 249 2.56 3.87 -0.99
N VAL A 250 3.10 4.90 -0.34
CA VAL A 250 2.30 5.86 0.44
C VAL A 250 1.20 6.53 -0.40
N LEU A 251 1.54 6.92 -1.64
CA LEU A 251 0.59 7.50 -2.58
C LEU A 251 -0.46 6.49 -3.05
N GLN A 252 -0.11 5.21 -3.19
CA GLN A 252 -1.04 4.16 -3.57
C GLN A 252 -1.99 3.78 -2.42
N GLU A 253 -1.50 3.73 -1.19
CA GLU A 253 -2.27 3.27 -0.03
C GLU A 253 -3.22 4.34 0.51
N SER A 254 -2.78 5.61 0.53
CA SER A 254 -3.55 6.69 1.18
C SER A 254 -3.52 8.02 0.44
N GLY A 255 -2.83 8.11 -0.70
CA GLY A 255 -2.51 9.41 -1.31
C GLY A 255 -1.65 10.32 -0.41
N GLY A 256 -1.04 9.77 0.64
CA GLY A 256 -0.32 10.54 1.66
C GLY A 256 -1.19 11.09 2.80
N CYS A 257 -2.44 10.68 2.96
CA CYS A 257 -3.27 11.18 4.06
C CYS A 257 -2.80 10.60 5.41
N VAL A 258 -2.31 11.43 6.33
CA VAL A 258 -1.88 10.95 7.67
C VAL A 258 -3.06 10.42 8.49
N ARG A 259 -4.29 10.77 8.13
CA ARG A 259 -5.54 10.40 8.79
C ARG A 259 -6.32 9.36 8.00
N ALA A 260 -5.67 8.59 7.14
CA ALA A 260 -6.34 7.54 6.37
C ALA A 260 -7.10 6.61 7.33
N PRO A 261 -8.37 6.27 7.02
CA PRO A 261 -9.14 5.35 7.84
C PRO A 261 -8.46 3.97 7.87
N THR A 262 -8.67 3.24 8.95
CA THR A 262 -8.23 1.85 9.03
C THR A 262 -9.18 0.97 8.23
N THR A 263 -8.66 0.26 7.24
CA THR A 263 -9.44 -0.78 6.57
C THR A 263 -9.47 -2.05 7.41
N SER A 264 -10.57 -2.82 7.35
CA SER A 264 -10.73 -4.05 8.14
C SER A 264 -11.55 -5.09 7.38
N ASN A 265 -10.86 -6.15 6.93
CA ASN A 265 -11.46 -7.31 6.26
C ASN A 265 -10.89 -8.61 6.86
N GLY A 266 -11.00 -8.75 8.19
CA GLY A 266 -10.40 -9.85 8.96
C GLY A 266 -9.00 -9.55 9.50
N VAL A 267 -8.36 -8.50 8.98
CA VAL A 267 -7.11 -7.88 9.46
C VAL A 267 -7.31 -6.38 9.44
N THR A 268 -6.80 -5.68 10.46
CA THR A 268 -6.84 -4.21 10.51
C THR A 268 -5.59 -3.62 9.87
N ASN A 269 -5.77 -2.69 8.94
CA ASN A 269 -4.68 -2.09 8.17
C ASN A 269 -4.67 -0.56 8.35
N PRO A 270 -4.05 -0.02 9.41
CA PRO A 270 -4.05 1.41 9.68
C PRO A 270 -2.97 2.21 8.95
N GLY A 271 -3.15 3.54 8.97
CA GLY A 271 -2.11 4.51 8.72
C GLY A 271 -1.78 4.76 7.24
N LEU A 272 -0.72 5.54 7.02
CA LEU A 272 -0.28 6.03 5.70
C LEU A 272 -0.05 4.93 4.66
N MET A 273 0.43 3.77 5.11
CA MET A 273 0.76 2.62 4.25
C MET A 273 -0.20 1.45 4.45
N GLN A 274 -1.33 1.65 5.15
CA GLN A 274 -2.33 0.60 5.42
C GLN A 274 -1.68 -0.71 5.90
N SER A 275 -0.81 -0.61 6.89
CA SER A 275 0.12 -1.69 7.25
C SER A 275 -0.59 -2.81 8.01
N HIS A 276 -0.30 -4.07 7.67
CA HIS A 276 -0.94 -5.25 8.27
C HIS A 276 -0.83 -5.28 9.80
N ASN A 277 -1.94 -5.08 10.51
CA ASN A 277 -2.00 -4.89 11.97
C ASN A 277 -0.96 -3.88 12.50
N GLY A 278 -0.80 -2.76 11.79
CA GLY A 278 0.04 -1.64 12.22
C GLY A 278 -0.38 -1.09 13.59
N ALA A 279 0.57 -0.54 14.33
CA ALA A 279 0.34 0.06 15.63
C ALA A 279 0.03 1.56 15.53
N HIS A 280 0.42 2.19 14.41
CA HIS A 280 0.36 3.64 14.26
C HIS A 280 -0.80 4.08 13.38
N THR A 281 -1.54 5.09 13.85
CA THR A 281 -2.61 5.75 13.10
C THR A 281 -2.85 7.15 13.64
N CYS A 282 -3.22 8.08 12.75
CA CYS A 282 -3.77 9.38 13.13
C CYS A 282 -5.21 9.55 12.65
N TYR A 283 -5.95 8.46 12.42
CA TYR A 283 -7.37 8.55 12.11
C TYR A 283 -8.10 9.36 13.18
N ASN A 284 -8.82 10.42 12.79
CA ASN A 284 -9.46 11.41 13.67
C ASN A 284 -8.52 12.19 14.63
N VAL A 285 -7.22 12.19 14.39
CA VAL A 285 -6.23 12.95 15.17
C VAL A 285 -5.74 14.15 14.34
N SER A 286 -5.83 15.36 14.89
CA SER A 286 -5.37 16.57 14.21
C SER A 286 -4.85 17.62 15.20
N PRO A 287 -3.58 18.07 15.09
CA PRO A 287 -2.56 17.58 14.16
C PRO A 287 -2.10 16.15 14.50
N CYS A 288 -1.65 15.41 13.50
CA CYS A 288 -0.99 14.13 13.63
C CYS A 288 0.45 14.33 14.13
N PRO A 289 0.85 13.70 15.25
CA PRO A 289 2.22 13.82 15.76
C PRO A 289 3.25 13.25 14.77
N SER A 290 4.38 13.94 14.61
CA SER A 290 5.47 13.53 13.71
C SER A 290 6.01 12.12 14.01
N ALA A 291 6.08 11.74 15.29
CA ALA A 291 6.47 10.39 15.70
C ALA A 291 5.48 9.32 15.23
N THR A 292 4.17 9.63 15.24
CA THR A 292 3.14 8.73 14.71
C THR A 292 3.22 8.64 13.19
N ILE A 293 3.51 9.74 12.49
CA ILE A 293 3.77 9.75 11.04
C ILE A 293 4.95 8.83 10.71
N ALA A 294 6.07 8.97 11.42
CA ALA A 294 7.23 8.11 11.25
C ALA A 294 6.88 6.63 11.52
N GLY A 295 6.11 6.36 12.59
CA GLY A 295 5.63 5.01 12.90
C GLY A 295 4.76 4.39 11.82
N MET A 296 3.86 5.17 11.18
CA MET A 296 3.03 4.66 10.07
C MET A 296 3.86 4.25 8.86
N ILE A 297 4.93 5.00 8.55
CA ILE A 297 5.87 4.62 7.48
C ILE A 297 6.72 3.41 7.91
N GLN A 298 7.20 3.40 9.15
CA GLN A 298 7.98 2.29 9.70
C GLN A 298 7.19 0.96 9.64
N ASP A 299 5.93 0.96 10.07
CA ASP A 299 5.07 -0.23 10.06
C ASP A 299 4.94 -0.82 8.65
N GLY A 300 4.83 0.02 7.61
CA GLY A 300 4.72 -0.44 6.22
C GLY A 300 6.05 -0.85 5.60
N VAL A 301 7.14 -0.17 5.97
CA VAL A 301 8.46 -0.44 5.38
C VAL A 301 9.16 -1.60 6.05
N THR A 302 9.20 -1.66 7.38
CA THR A 302 9.90 -2.74 8.10
C THR A 302 8.99 -3.87 8.56
N GLY A 303 7.67 -3.68 8.43
CA GLY A 303 6.68 -4.65 8.84
C GLY A 303 6.27 -4.50 10.29
N THR A 304 5.36 -5.37 10.70
CA THR A 304 4.79 -5.43 12.04
C THR A 304 5.03 -6.80 12.64
N SER A 305 4.56 -7.05 13.86
CA SER A 305 4.57 -8.40 14.44
C SER A 305 3.68 -9.39 13.70
N SER A 306 2.77 -8.92 12.85
CA SER A 306 1.76 -9.75 12.17
C SER A 306 1.96 -9.84 10.66
N GLY A 307 2.83 -9.02 10.06
CA GLY A 307 2.98 -8.97 8.62
C GLY A 307 4.29 -8.36 8.17
N HIS A 308 4.72 -8.75 6.97
CA HIS A 308 5.95 -8.26 6.35
C HIS A 308 5.80 -6.84 5.82
N GLY A 309 6.85 -6.04 6.01
CA GLY A 309 7.02 -4.77 5.30
C GLY A 309 7.91 -4.94 4.08
N TYR A 310 8.06 -3.88 3.30
CA TYR A 310 8.90 -3.89 2.09
C TYR A 310 10.35 -4.34 2.31
N GLN A 311 10.94 -4.06 3.48
CA GLN A 311 12.28 -4.51 3.84
C GLN A 311 12.39 -6.04 3.83
N ASN A 312 11.32 -6.75 4.22
CA ASN A 312 11.28 -8.21 4.17
C ASN A 312 10.85 -8.70 2.78
N LEU A 313 9.86 -8.04 2.16
CA LEU A 313 9.27 -8.50 0.90
C LEU A 313 10.21 -8.38 -0.30
N LEU A 314 11.04 -7.34 -0.36
CA LEU A 314 11.98 -7.13 -1.48
C LEU A 314 12.94 -8.32 -1.67
N PRO A 315 13.68 -8.81 -0.66
CA PRO A 315 14.53 -9.98 -0.83
C PRO A 315 13.74 -11.28 -1.08
N MET A 316 12.50 -11.39 -0.57
CA MET A 316 11.63 -12.54 -0.86
C MET A 316 11.13 -12.55 -2.32
N ALA A 317 10.98 -11.36 -2.92
CA ALA A 317 10.44 -11.17 -4.26
C ALA A 317 11.44 -11.48 -5.40
N GLY A 318 12.73 -11.65 -5.07
CA GLY A 318 13.78 -12.02 -6.01
C GLY A 318 14.85 -10.93 -6.16
N SER A 319 15.27 -10.68 -7.39
CA SER A 319 16.39 -9.77 -7.71
C SER A 319 16.06 -8.80 -8.84
N GLY A 320 16.87 -7.74 -8.95
CA GLY A 320 16.73 -6.70 -9.98
C GLY A 320 15.46 -5.87 -9.79
N VAL A 321 15.15 -4.97 -10.72
CA VAL A 321 14.00 -4.05 -10.57
C VAL A 321 12.67 -4.78 -10.43
N SER A 322 12.53 -5.97 -11.03
CA SER A 322 11.30 -6.78 -10.94
C SER A 322 10.95 -7.15 -9.49
N GLN A 323 11.93 -7.20 -8.58
CA GLN A 323 11.71 -7.47 -7.17
C GLN A 323 10.79 -6.40 -6.53
N SER A 324 10.89 -5.14 -6.95
CA SER A 324 10.08 -4.04 -6.42
C SER A 324 8.61 -4.20 -6.81
N TYR A 325 8.33 -4.57 -8.06
CA TYR A 325 6.97 -4.78 -8.56
C TYR A 325 6.33 -6.04 -7.96
N LYS A 326 7.11 -7.11 -7.83
CA LYS A 326 6.69 -8.33 -7.13
C LYS A 326 6.45 -8.08 -5.64
N ALA A 327 7.32 -7.34 -4.96
CA ALA A 327 7.13 -6.95 -3.57
C ALA A 327 5.88 -6.08 -3.38
N ALA A 328 5.58 -5.16 -4.30
CA ALA A 328 4.33 -4.41 -4.31
C ALA A 328 3.10 -5.33 -4.40
N ARG A 329 3.13 -6.35 -5.27
CA ARG A 329 2.06 -7.36 -5.32
C ARG A 329 1.95 -8.13 -4.00
N LEU A 330 3.06 -8.61 -3.46
CA LEU A 330 3.08 -9.32 -2.18
C LEU A 330 2.56 -8.46 -1.02
N TYR A 331 2.87 -7.16 -1.01
CA TYR A 331 2.36 -6.24 0.01
C TYR A 331 0.83 -6.09 -0.09
N ASN A 332 0.31 -5.96 -1.32
CA ASN A 332 -1.11 -5.77 -1.57
C ASN A 332 -1.98 -7.02 -1.36
N SER A 333 -1.53 -8.19 -1.80
CA SER A 333 -2.33 -9.44 -1.79
C SER A 333 -1.78 -10.55 -0.91
N GLY A 334 -0.63 -10.35 -0.27
CA GLY A 334 0.08 -11.40 0.49
C GLY A 334 0.67 -12.52 -0.36
N SER A 335 0.43 -12.53 -1.67
CA SER A 335 0.83 -13.59 -2.59
C SER A 335 0.88 -13.10 -4.04
N ILE A 336 1.65 -13.79 -4.88
CA ILE A 336 1.59 -13.65 -6.35
C ILE A 336 0.76 -14.83 -6.87
N ALA A 337 -0.14 -14.57 -7.82
CA ALA A 337 -0.96 -15.60 -8.43
C ALA A 337 -0.12 -16.71 -9.08
N GLN A 338 -0.69 -17.90 -9.24
CA GLN A 338 0.00 -19.06 -9.84
C GLN A 338 0.49 -18.79 -11.28
N SER A 339 -0.18 -17.89 -12.00
CA SER A 339 0.24 -17.43 -13.33
C SER A 339 1.56 -16.66 -13.32
N GLY A 340 1.97 -16.11 -12.17
CA GLY A 340 3.11 -15.20 -12.03
C GLY A 340 2.85 -13.78 -12.53
N LEU A 341 1.66 -13.52 -13.09
CA LEU A 341 1.28 -12.20 -13.61
C LEU A 341 0.92 -11.27 -12.46
N LEU A 342 1.46 -10.05 -12.50
CA LEU A 342 1.28 -9.06 -11.45
C LEU A 342 -0.07 -8.36 -11.53
N GLU A 343 -0.81 -8.51 -12.61
CA GLU A 343 -2.21 -8.10 -12.73
C GLU A 343 -3.20 -9.12 -12.20
N ASP A 344 -2.81 -10.37 -11.95
CA ASP A 344 -3.72 -11.44 -11.53
C ASP A 344 -3.84 -11.51 -9.99
N GLY A 345 -4.82 -12.27 -9.51
CA GLY A 345 -5.02 -12.57 -8.09
C GLY A 345 -6.35 -12.06 -7.54
N ILE A 346 -6.45 -11.95 -6.22
CA ILE A 346 -7.70 -11.62 -5.52
C ILE A 346 -7.80 -10.16 -5.04
N ALA A 347 -6.69 -9.41 -5.10
CA ALA A 347 -6.63 -8.03 -4.65
C ALA A 347 -6.64 -7.07 -5.85
N THR A 348 -6.52 -5.77 -5.59
CA THR A 348 -6.56 -4.72 -6.60
C THR A 348 -5.63 -5.03 -7.79
N HIS A 349 -6.22 -5.37 -8.94
CA HIS A 349 -5.50 -5.76 -10.15
C HIS A 349 -4.55 -4.66 -10.63
N CYS A 350 -4.96 -3.40 -10.49
CA CYS A 350 -4.20 -2.22 -10.91
C CYS A 350 -3.06 -1.80 -9.97
N TYR A 351 -2.93 -2.40 -8.78
CA TYR A 351 -2.02 -1.91 -7.74
C TYR A 351 -0.58 -1.74 -8.23
N VAL A 352 -0.05 -2.76 -8.91
CA VAL A 352 1.36 -2.79 -9.28
C VAL A 352 1.67 -1.88 -10.48
N THR A 353 0.75 -1.82 -11.45
CA THR A 353 0.89 -0.87 -12.56
C THR A 353 0.79 0.57 -12.08
N ASP A 354 -0.08 0.85 -11.11
CA ASP A 354 -0.21 2.17 -10.51
C ASP A 354 1.09 2.59 -9.77
N ILE A 355 1.71 1.67 -9.02
CA ILE A 355 3.04 1.87 -8.42
C ILE A 355 4.09 2.18 -9.49
N ALA A 356 4.14 1.38 -10.57
CA ALA A 356 5.09 1.58 -11.67
C ALA A 356 4.91 2.95 -12.33
N ASN A 357 3.68 3.40 -12.58
CA ASN A 357 3.38 4.71 -13.15
C ASN A 357 3.83 5.86 -12.25
N ARG A 358 3.61 5.75 -10.93
CA ARG A 358 4.08 6.77 -9.98
C ARG A 358 5.59 6.93 -10.00
N LEU A 359 6.31 5.81 -10.08
CA LEU A 359 7.77 5.80 -10.14
C LEU A 359 8.32 6.47 -11.41
N ILE A 360 7.57 6.48 -12.51
CA ILE A 360 7.96 7.18 -13.75
C ILE A 360 7.25 8.54 -13.93
N GLY A 361 6.57 9.02 -12.89
CA GLY A 361 6.13 10.40 -12.76
C GLY A 361 4.64 10.68 -12.93
N TRP A 362 3.76 9.68 -12.93
CA TRP A 362 2.32 9.91 -12.80
C TRP A 362 2.00 10.58 -11.46
N SER A 363 1.29 11.71 -11.50
CA SER A 363 0.95 12.51 -10.31
C SER A 363 -0.39 13.27 -10.42
N GLU A 364 -1.10 13.15 -11.54
CA GLU A 364 -2.39 13.81 -11.78
C GLU A 364 -3.48 12.81 -12.18
N GLY A 365 -4.69 13.04 -11.67
CA GLY A 365 -5.87 12.24 -11.97
C GLY A 365 -5.92 10.92 -11.20
N GLY A 366 -7.02 10.19 -11.40
CA GLY A 366 -7.16 8.81 -10.91
C GLY A 366 -6.34 7.82 -11.72
N SER A 367 -6.29 6.56 -11.27
CA SER A 367 -5.67 5.50 -12.06
C SER A 367 -6.32 5.43 -13.44
N GLY A 368 -5.50 5.38 -14.49
CA GLY A 368 -5.93 5.07 -15.87
C GLY A 368 -5.88 3.59 -16.19
N CYS A 369 -5.71 2.74 -15.17
CA CYS A 369 -5.67 1.29 -15.32
C CYS A 369 -7.07 0.73 -15.65
N ASP A 370 -7.11 -0.09 -16.69
CA ASP A 370 -8.28 -0.84 -17.13
C ASP A 370 -7.91 -2.33 -17.18
N ILE A 371 -7.90 -2.94 -16.00
CA ILE A 371 -7.73 -4.38 -15.82
C ILE A 371 -9.03 -4.88 -15.18
N PRO A 372 -9.74 -5.82 -15.83
CA PRO A 372 -11.02 -6.35 -15.35
C PRO A 372 -10.96 -6.94 -13.95
#